data_AF-A0A2G2MCD8-F1
#
_entry.id   AF-A0A2G2MCD8-F1
#
_cell.length_a   1.000
_cell.length_b   1.000
_cell.length_c   1.000
_cell.angle_alpha   90.00
_cell.angle_beta   90.00
_cell.angle_gamma   90.00
#
_symmetry.space_group_name_H-M   'P 1'
#
loop_
_entity.id
_entity.type
_entity.pdbx_description
1 polymer ?
#
loop_
_entity_poly.entity_id
_entity_poly.type
_entity_poly.pdbx_seq_one_letter_code
_entity_poly.pdbx_strand_id
1 'polypeptide(L)'
;MEVLRLIISQTQANYKKEETVKNKMTYPLPPPSTVIGAIHAACKFEKYHPMDISIQGKYESMHREAYTDYCFLNNVMDDRGILIKLKNANMLSNAFDKVATAKKSQGNSFRQGITIDVYNEALLKEYRDLKDMRDKIAKLKKEMVEPFLARSKSEKNSLKEKKKKHEKTSAEYKSIALREKVITEFSKKIKNNFKLYENIKYNIPISRYASLTTSLAYYEVLNNIKLIIHVKSDAETLRIIKDNIYNLQSLGRSEDFVEVEEAILTTVTDNIVGEVPSANAAYISHELVINEDVLAARRREGIEASGTKYYLNKNYILEDKKRKFEKKKVVYLSKYLIDEESKGIFIDYSGDETYIVNFI
;
A
#
# COMPACT_ATOMS: atom_id res chain seq x y z
N MET A 1 -6.41 33.69 19.71
CA MET A 1 -6.84 33.13 18.40
C MET A 1 -7.84 32.00 18.66
N GLU A 2 -8.96 31.99 17.95
CA GLU A 2 -9.97 30.91 18.09
C GLU A 2 -9.53 29.65 17.31
N VAL A 3 -9.69 28.49 17.93
CA VAL A 3 -9.31 27.17 17.39
C VAL A 3 -10.28 26.10 17.90
N LEU A 4 -10.34 24.95 17.23
CA LEU A 4 -11.09 23.79 17.72
C LEU A 4 -10.16 22.83 18.45
N ARG A 5 -10.39 22.59 19.74
CA ARG A 5 -9.71 21.53 20.51
C ARG A 5 -10.51 20.24 20.43
N LEU A 6 -9.80 19.15 20.16
CA LEU A 6 -10.29 17.79 20.17
C LEU A 6 -9.50 16.97 21.20
N ILE A 7 -10.19 16.24 22.04
CA ILE A 7 -9.61 15.19 22.88
C ILE A 7 -10.14 13.86 22.38
N ILE A 8 -9.22 12.99 21.97
CA ILE A 8 -9.57 11.68 21.42
C ILE A 8 -8.76 10.58 22.09
N SER A 9 -9.37 9.42 22.26
CA SER A 9 -8.72 8.24 22.80
C SER A 9 -8.86 7.04 21.87
N GLN A 10 -7.85 6.17 21.91
CA GLN A 10 -7.81 4.91 21.16
C GLN A 10 -7.23 3.83 22.07
N THR A 11 -7.88 2.66 22.11
CA THR A 11 -7.35 1.50 22.83
C THR A 11 -6.07 0.99 22.18
N GLN A 12 -6.01 1.03 20.85
CA GLN A 12 -4.83 0.68 20.07
C GLN A 12 -4.75 1.48 18.76
N ALA A 13 -3.54 1.75 18.27
CA ALA A 13 -3.35 2.33 16.95
C ALA A 13 -2.00 2.00 16.31
N ASN A 14 -1.99 1.95 14.97
CA ASN A 14 -0.77 2.04 14.17
C ASN A 14 -0.83 3.27 13.25
N TYR A 15 0.00 4.27 13.55
CA TYR A 15 0.23 5.43 12.69
C TYR A 15 1.40 5.12 11.77
N LYS A 16 1.14 4.32 10.74
CA LYS A 16 2.15 3.72 9.88
C LYS A 16 3.25 4.71 9.46
N LYS A 17 4.51 4.36 9.76
CA LYS A 17 5.68 5.03 9.21
C LYS A 17 5.85 4.71 7.73
N GLU A 18 6.07 5.76 6.96
CA GLU A 18 6.38 5.64 5.53
C GLU A 18 7.68 4.84 5.35
N GLU A 19 7.82 4.17 4.21
CA GLU A 19 9.01 3.36 3.85
C GLU A 19 9.21 2.08 4.70
N THR A 20 8.40 1.86 5.75
CA THR A 20 8.47 0.64 6.58
C THR A 20 7.59 -0.49 6.01
N VAL A 21 8.15 -1.24 5.06
CA VAL A 21 7.39 -2.27 4.30
C VAL A 21 7.34 -3.62 5.00
N LYS A 22 8.49 -4.12 5.48
CA LYS A 22 8.60 -5.47 6.08
C LYS A 22 8.10 -5.50 7.53
N ASN A 23 8.70 -4.67 8.38
CA ASN A 23 8.21 -4.42 9.73
C ASN A 23 7.44 -3.12 9.67
N LYS A 24 6.13 -3.18 9.89
CA LYS A 24 5.25 -2.01 9.78
C LYS A 24 5.36 -1.24 11.08
N MET A 25 6.19 -0.22 11.07
CA MET A 25 6.48 0.59 12.25
C MET A 25 5.43 1.68 12.41
N THR A 26 5.32 2.22 13.61
CA THR A 26 4.39 3.31 13.93
C THR A 26 5.13 4.58 14.33
N TYR A 27 4.56 5.74 13.99
CA TYR A 27 4.89 7.00 14.63
C TYR A 27 4.38 7.01 16.07
N PRO A 28 5.03 7.75 16.99
CA PRO A 28 4.59 7.85 18.39
C PRO A 28 3.28 8.64 18.56
N LEU A 29 2.96 9.51 17.61
CA LEU A 29 1.72 10.26 17.48
C LEU A 29 1.32 10.26 15.98
N PRO A 30 0.04 10.46 15.62
CA PRO A 30 -0.38 10.44 14.21
C PRO A 30 0.28 11.59 13.43
N PRO A 31 0.74 11.38 12.18
CA PRO A 31 1.25 12.49 11.37
C PRO A 31 0.10 13.43 10.96
N PRO A 32 0.39 14.69 10.61
CA PRO A 32 -0.67 15.66 10.32
C PRO A 32 -1.59 15.27 9.18
N SER A 33 -1.05 14.69 8.11
CA SER A 33 -1.84 14.16 7.00
C SER A 33 -2.86 13.10 7.42
N THR A 34 -2.55 12.27 8.41
CA THR A 34 -3.49 11.26 8.93
C THR A 34 -4.63 11.93 9.68
N VAL A 35 -4.34 12.91 10.55
CA VAL A 35 -5.36 13.67 11.29
C VAL A 35 -6.25 14.48 10.35
N ILE A 36 -5.64 15.27 9.46
CA ILE A 36 -6.35 16.12 8.48
C ILE A 36 -7.23 15.24 7.59
N GLY A 37 -6.71 14.13 7.08
CA GLY A 37 -7.46 13.20 6.25
C GLY A 37 -8.64 12.57 6.98
N ALA A 38 -8.47 12.21 8.25
CA ALA A 38 -9.53 11.65 9.08
C ALA A 38 -10.64 12.68 9.38
N ILE A 39 -10.27 13.92 9.69
CA ILE A 39 -11.23 15.03 9.86
C ILE A 39 -12.01 15.27 8.56
N HIS A 40 -11.34 15.31 7.41
CA HIS A 40 -12.00 15.49 6.12
C HIS A 40 -13.00 14.36 5.83
N ALA A 41 -12.65 13.12 6.15
CA ALA A 41 -13.53 11.97 6.00
C ALA A 41 -14.76 12.07 6.91
N ALA A 42 -14.58 12.45 8.19
CA ALA A 42 -15.67 12.63 9.14
C ALA A 42 -16.66 13.74 8.71
N CYS A 43 -16.13 14.81 8.09
CA CYS A 43 -16.93 15.94 7.60
C CYS A 43 -17.46 15.73 6.17
N LYS A 44 -17.09 14.64 5.49
CA LYS A 44 -17.44 14.37 4.07
C LYS A 44 -17.06 15.50 3.12
N PHE A 45 -15.91 16.14 3.35
CA PHE A 45 -15.45 17.21 2.46
C PHE A 45 -15.10 16.67 1.06
N GLU A 46 -15.67 17.27 0.02
CA GLU A 46 -15.36 16.93 -1.39
C GLU A 46 -14.11 17.67 -1.91
N LYS A 47 -13.75 18.77 -1.26
CA LYS A 47 -12.58 19.61 -1.58
C LYS A 47 -11.66 19.69 -0.37
N TYR A 48 -10.40 20.02 -0.61
CA TYR A 48 -9.45 20.22 0.48
C TYR A 48 -9.74 21.55 1.19
N HIS A 49 -9.97 21.48 2.51
CA HIS A 49 -10.11 22.63 3.39
C HIS A 49 -8.77 22.85 4.13
N PRO A 50 -8.05 23.96 3.87
CA PRO A 50 -6.77 24.23 4.52
C PRO A 50 -6.91 24.33 6.05
N MET A 51 -6.04 23.62 6.75
CA MET A 51 -5.95 23.69 8.21
C MET A 51 -4.51 23.43 8.67
N ASP A 52 -4.13 24.11 9.75
CA ASP A 52 -2.95 23.77 10.53
C ASP A 52 -3.41 23.04 11.78
N ILE A 53 -2.58 22.13 12.27
CA ILE A 53 -2.92 21.36 13.45
C ILE A 53 -1.77 21.36 14.45
N SER A 54 -2.10 21.31 15.73
CA SER A 54 -1.17 20.93 16.78
C SER A 54 -1.52 19.53 17.25
N ILE A 55 -0.53 18.67 17.45
CA ILE A 55 -0.72 17.30 17.92
C ILE A 55 0.16 17.07 19.15
N GLN A 56 -0.50 16.79 20.27
CA GLN A 56 0.15 16.31 21.48
C GLN A 56 -0.62 15.11 22.05
N GLY A 57 0.00 14.37 22.95
CA GLY A 57 -0.65 13.25 23.60
C GLY A 57 0.32 12.32 24.31
N LYS A 58 -0.23 11.17 24.70
CA LYS A 58 0.48 10.09 25.38
C LYS A 58 -0.08 8.75 24.94
N TYR A 59 0.76 7.73 25.03
CA TYR A 59 0.39 6.33 24.94
C TYR A 59 1.04 5.60 26.11
N GLU A 60 0.45 4.51 26.55
CA GLU A 60 0.96 3.77 27.72
C GLU A 60 2.11 2.84 27.35
N SER A 61 1.95 2.10 26.25
CA SER A 61 2.96 1.15 25.79
C SER A 61 2.95 0.98 24.28
N MET A 62 4.03 0.41 23.75
CA MET A 62 4.15 -0.03 22.37
C MET A 62 4.56 -1.50 22.38
N HIS A 63 3.86 -2.32 21.61
CA HIS A 63 4.17 -3.74 21.47
C HIS A 63 4.29 -4.14 20.00
N ARG A 64 4.77 -5.37 19.75
CA ARG A 64 4.94 -5.92 18.40
C ARG A 64 4.01 -7.10 18.20
N GLU A 65 3.04 -6.95 17.31
CA GLU A 65 2.17 -8.03 16.90
C GLU A 65 2.81 -8.81 15.74
N ALA A 66 3.01 -10.11 15.93
CA ALA A 66 3.49 -11.00 14.89
C ALA A 66 2.36 -11.35 13.92
N TYR A 67 2.65 -11.32 12.62
CA TYR A 67 1.75 -11.81 11.58
C TYR A 67 2.49 -12.63 10.54
N THR A 68 1.74 -13.49 9.84
CA THR A 68 2.27 -14.23 8.70
C THR A 68 2.19 -13.35 7.46
N ASP A 69 3.35 -12.97 6.94
CA ASP A 69 3.45 -12.29 5.66
C ASP A 69 3.43 -13.32 4.52
N TYR A 70 2.58 -13.08 3.54
CA TYR A 70 2.33 -13.97 2.40
C TYR A 70 3.05 -13.44 1.17
N CYS A 71 4.12 -14.12 0.75
CA CYS A 71 4.93 -13.73 -0.39
C CYS A 71 4.62 -14.63 -1.59
N PHE A 72 3.96 -14.07 -2.60
CA PHE A 72 3.70 -14.77 -3.87
C PHE A 72 4.97 -14.79 -4.73
N LEU A 73 5.32 -15.97 -5.24
CA LEU A 73 6.43 -16.13 -6.18
C LEU A 73 5.97 -15.78 -7.60
N ASN A 74 6.90 -15.27 -8.41
CA ASN A 74 6.63 -14.88 -9.80
C ASN A 74 6.21 -16.07 -10.69
N ASN A 75 6.56 -17.30 -10.29
CA ASN A 75 6.24 -18.52 -11.03
C ASN A 75 5.71 -19.59 -10.08
N VAL A 76 4.88 -20.48 -10.62
CA VAL A 76 4.46 -21.70 -9.92
C VAL A 76 5.62 -22.68 -9.88
N MET A 77 6.18 -22.87 -8.68
CA MET A 77 7.24 -23.80 -8.38
C MET A 77 6.65 -25.19 -8.08
N ASP A 78 7.32 -26.23 -8.57
CA ASP A 78 6.89 -27.62 -8.33
C ASP A 78 7.45 -28.21 -7.03
N ASP A 79 8.55 -27.65 -6.51
CA ASP A 79 9.43 -28.30 -5.53
C ASP A 79 9.50 -27.59 -4.16
N ARG A 80 8.91 -26.39 -4.02
CA ARG A 80 9.07 -25.56 -2.82
C ARG A 80 7.85 -24.69 -2.51
N GLY A 81 7.76 -24.29 -1.24
CA GLY A 81 6.70 -23.41 -0.74
C GLY A 81 5.35 -24.10 -0.65
N ILE A 82 4.30 -23.30 -0.80
CA ILE A 82 2.90 -23.71 -0.72
C ILE A 82 2.28 -23.55 -2.10
N LEU A 83 1.75 -24.63 -2.67
CA LEU A 83 0.91 -24.57 -3.86
C LEU A 83 -0.49 -24.13 -3.42
N ILE A 84 -1.00 -23.08 -4.05
CA ILE A 84 -2.31 -22.50 -3.77
C ILE A 84 -3.11 -22.32 -5.06
N LYS A 85 -4.44 -22.20 -4.91
CA LYS A 85 -5.34 -21.79 -5.98
C LYS A 85 -6.04 -20.49 -5.59
N LEU A 86 -5.81 -19.44 -6.38
CA LEU A 86 -6.46 -18.14 -6.28
C LEU A 86 -7.90 -18.24 -6.78
N LYS A 87 -8.82 -17.51 -6.12
CA LYS A 87 -10.20 -17.32 -6.63
C LYS A 87 -10.20 -16.52 -7.94
N ASN A 88 -9.27 -15.57 -8.06
CA ASN A 88 -9.06 -14.77 -9.26
C ASN A 88 -7.55 -14.66 -9.54
N ALA A 89 -7.12 -15.04 -10.75
CA ALA A 89 -5.71 -15.02 -11.17
C ALA A 89 -5.08 -13.62 -11.12
N ASN A 90 -5.89 -12.57 -11.25
CA ASN A 90 -5.42 -11.18 -11.27
C ASN A 90 -5.35 -10.55 -9.86
N MET A 91 -5.78 -11.25 -8.81
CA MET A 91 -5.87 -10.71 -7.46
C MET A 91 -5.04 -11.54 -6.48
N LEU A 92 -3.85 -11.02 -6.16
CA LEU A 92 -3.00 -11.56 -5.10
C LEU A 92 -3.59 -11.15 -3.75
N SER A 93 -4.38 -12.03 -3.15
CA SER A 93 -5.05 -11.80 -1.87
C SER A 93 -4.91 -13.02 -0.97
N ASN A 94 -5.23 -12.85 0.31
CA ASN A 94 -5.24 -13.95 1.28
C ASN A 94 -6.42 -14.92 1.07
N ALA A 95 -7.34 -14.61 0.13
CA ALA A 95 -8.45 -15.48 -0.23
C ALA A 95 -8.01 -16.51 -1.30
N PHE A 96 -7.32 -17.55 -0.86
CA PHE A 96 -6.90 -18.68 -1.69
C PHE A 96 -7.23 -20.02 -1.03
N ASP A 97 -7.34 -21.06 -1.85
CA ASP A 97 -7.43 -22.43 -1.36
C ASP A 97 -6.02 -23.03 -1.30
N LYS A 98 -5.61 -23.52 -0.12
CA LYS A 98 -4.34 -24.23 0.04
C LYS A 98 -4.45 -25.60 -0.63
N VAL A 99 -3.53 -25.91 -1.53
CA VAL A 99 -3.55 -27.18 -2.30
C VAL A 99 -2.58 -28.17 -1.69
N ALA A 100 -1.30 -27.80 -1.60
CA ALA A 100 -0.25 -28.66 -1.04
C ALA A 100 0.92 -27.82 -0.50
N THR A 101 1.80 -28.40 0.31
CA THR A 101 3.03 -27.77 0.80
C THR A 101 4.21 -28.73 0.72
N ALA A 102 5.36 -28.22 0.31
CA ALA A 102 6.61 -28.99 0.27
C ALA A 102 7.16 -29.18 1.70
N LYS A 103 7.57 -30.39 2.07
CA LYS A 103 8.08 -30.69 3.43
C LYS A 103 9.57 -30.35 3.59
N LYS A 104 10.35 -30.52 2.53
CA LYS A 104 11.82 -30.30 2.56
C LYS A 104 12.20 -29.05 1.78
N SER A 105 13.43 -28.59 1.96
CA SER A 105 13.99 -27.48 1.16
C SER A 105 14.25 -27.86 -0.30
N GLN A 106 14.51 -29.14 -0.58
CA GLN A 106 14.81 -29.68 -1.91
C GLN A 106 14.28 -31.11 -2.05
N GLY A 107 14.12 -31.57 -3.29
CA GLY A 107 13.71 -32.94 -3.61
C GLY A 107 12.22 -33.22 -3.42
N ASN A 108 11.38 -32.19 -3.40
CA ASN A 108 9.92 -32.33 -3.41
C ASN A 108 9.37 -32.21 -4.83
N SER A 109 8.15 -32.71 -5.06
CA SER A 109 7.43 -32.45 -6.30
C SER A 109 5.92 -32.52 -6.07
N PHE A 110 5.21 -31.43 -6.33
CA PHE A 110 3.75 -31.40 -6.33
C PHE A 110 3.20 -32.27 -7.47
N ARG A 111 3.81 -32.19 -8.66
CA ARG A 111 3.41 -32.99 -9.82
C ARG A 111 3.53 -34.50 -9.56
N GLN A 112 4.64 -34.95 -8.98
CA GLN A 112 4.91 -36.38 -8.73
C GLN A 112 4.41 -36.86 -7.35
N GLY A 113 4.04 -35.95 -6.44
CA GLY A 113 3.58 -36.31 -5.10
C GLY A 113 4.70 -36.66 -4.11
N ILE A 114 5.92 -36.19 -4.37
CA ILE A 114 7.10 -36.54 -3.58
C ILE A 114 7.26 -35.55 -2.42
N THR A 115 7.22 -36.05 -1.19
CA THR A 115 7.55 -35.29 0.03
C THR A 115 6.71 -34.00 0.20
N ILE A 116 5.40 -34.11 -0.05
CA ILE A 116 4.44 -33.01 0.10
C ILE A 116 3.37 -33.35 1.16
N ASP A 117 2.79 -32.32 1.76
CA ASP A 117 1.51 -32.41 2.48
C ASP A 117 0.39 -31.92 1.58
N VAL A 118 -0.65 -32.73 1.40
CA VAL A 118 -1.80 -32.38 0.55
C VAL A 118 -2.96 -31.93 1.42
N TYR A 119 -3.50 -30.75 1.12
CA TYR A 119 -4.66 -30.17 1.80
C TYR A 119 -5.93 -30.29 0.97
N ASN A 120 -5.80 -30.34 -0.37
CA ASN A 120 -6.93 -30.52 -1.28
C ASN A 120 -6.55 -31.39 -2.48
N GLU A 121 -6.97 -32.66 -2.44
CA GLU A 121 -6.65 -33.66 -3.46
C GLU A 121 -7.25 -33.31 -4.83
N ALA A 122 -8.48 -32.80 -4.86
CA ALA A 122 -9.16 -32.45 -6.11
C ALA A 122 -8.42 -31.32 -6.85
N LEU A 123 -8.00 -30.28 -6.13
CA LEU A 123 -7.24 -29.18 -6.70
C LEU A 123 -5.80 -29.59 -7.08
N LEU A 124 -5.20 -30.54 -6.36
CA LEU A 124 -3.90 -31.08 -6.72
C LEU A 124 -3.99 -31.92 -8.00
N LYS A 125 -5.05 -32.72 -8.14
CA LYS A 125 -5.33 -33.46 -9.37
C LYS A 125 -5.54 -32.53 -10.56
N GLU A 126 -6.35 -31.49 -10.41
CA GLU A 126 -6.53 -30.46 -11.46
C GLU A 126 -5.19 -29.83 -11.86
N TYR A 127 -4.34 -29.46 -10.89
CA TYR A 127 -3.00 -28.94 -11.16
C TYR A 127 -2.14 -29.92 -11.98
N ARG A 128 -2.12 -31.20 -11.61
CA ARG A 128 -1.38 -32.25 -12.32
C ARG A 128 -1.91 -32.45 -13.74
N ASP A 129 -3.23 -32.52 -13.90
CA ASP A 129 -3.89 -32.65 -15.19
C ASP A 129 -3.54 -31.48 -16.11
N LEU A 130 -3.44 -30.26 -15.58
CA LEU A 130 -2.99 -29.08 -16.33
C LEU A 130 -1.52 -29.18 -16.76
N LYS A 131 -0.63 -29.70 -15.92
CA LYS A 131 0.78 -29.93 -16.31
C LYS A 131 0.89 -30.98 -17.41
N ASP A 132 0.13 -32.07 -17.33
CA ASP A 132 0.07 -33.08 -18.37
C ASP A 132 -0.51 -32.53 -19.68
N MET A 133 -1.52 -31.66 -19.57
CA MET A 133 -2.11 -30.97 -20.71
C MET A 133 -1.11 -30.03 -21.39
N ARG A 134 -0.26 -29.34 -20.64
CA ARG A 134 0.84 -28.53 -21.19
C ARG A 134 1.77 -29.38 -22.04
N ASP A 135 2.17 -30.55 -21.54
CA ASP A 135 3.08 -31.44 -22.25
C ASP A 135 2.45 -31.98 -23.54
N LYS A 136 1.15 -32.33 -23.49
CA LYS A 136 0.37 -32.69 -24.69
C LYS A 136 0.29 -31.56 -25.71
N ILE A 137 0.03 -30.32 -25.27
CA ILE A 137 0.00 -29.13 -26.13
C ILE A 137 1.37 -28.90 -26.77
N ALA A 138 2.45 -29.00 -26.00
CA ALA A 138 3.81 -28.85 -26.50
C ALA A 138 4.17 -29.90 -27.56
N LYS A 139 3.77 -31.16 -27.33
CA LYS A 139 3.93 -32.25 -28.31
C LYS A 139 3.17 -31.97 -29.61
N LEU A 140 1.89 -31.61 -29.53
CA LEU A 140 1.06 -31.25 -30.70
C LEU A 140 1.65 -30.08 -31.49
N LYS A 141 2.18 -29.07 -30.79
CA LYS A 141 2.84 -27.92 -31.42
C LYS A 141 4.02 -28.36 -32.28
N LYS A 142 4.90 -29.19 -31.71
CA LYS A 142 6.14 -29.67 -32.34
C LYS A 142 5.86 -30.64 -33.49
N GLU A 143 4.90 -31.55 -33.32
CA GLU A 143 4.63 -32.62 -34.28
C GLU A 143 3.72 -32.19 -35.44
N MET A 144 2.81 -31.23 -35.22
CA MET A 144 1.81 -30.86 -36.23
C MET A 144 1.92 -29.39 -36.66
N VAL A 145 1.87 -28.46 -35.71
CA VAL A 145 1.72 -27.03 -36.01
C VAL A 145 2.99 -26.45 -36.63
N GLU A 146 4.15 -26.70 -36.03
CA GLU A 146 5.44 -26.20 -36.52
C GLU A 146 5.79 -26.75 -37.91
N PRO A 147 5.68 -28.07 -38.19
CA PRO A 147 5.88 -28.63 -39.52
C PRO A 147 4.91 -28.06 -40.57
N PHE A 148 3.62 -27.91 -40.22
CA PHE A 148 2.63 -27.33 -41.12
C PHE A 148 2.97 -25.87 -41.49
N LEU A 149 3.34 -25.06 -40.50
CA LEU A 149 3.73 -23.67 -40.71
C LEU A 149 5.03 -23.55 -41.52
N ALA A 150 6.00 -24.45 -41.30
CA ALA A 150 7.23 -24.52 -42.08
C ALA A 150 6.95 -24.86 -43.55
N ARG A 151 6.13 -25.89 -43.81
CA ARG A 151 5.71 -26.28 -45.17
C ARG A 151 4.97 -25.14 -45.87
N SER A 152 4.03 -24.51 -45.19
CA SER A 152 3.25 -23.37 -45.72
C SER A 152 4.14 -22.17 -46.06
N LYS A 153 5.19 -21.91 -45.25
CA LYS A 153 6.18 -20.86 -45.53
C LYS A 153 7.00 -21.19 -46.78
N SER A 154 7.42 -22.44 -46.94
CA SER A 154 8.16 -22.90 -48.14
C SER A 154 7.30 -22.81 -49.41
N GLU A 155 6.06 -23.31 -49.37
CA GLU A 155 5.12 -23.23 -50.51
C GLU A 155 4.84 -21.77 -50.89
N LYS A 156 4.65 -20.89 -49.89
CA LYS A 156 4.48 -19.46 -50.13
C LYS A 156 5.70 -18.83 -50.83
N ASN A 157 6.92 -19.19 -50.44
CA ASN A 157 8.13 -18.70 -51.09
C ASN A 157 8.23 -19.19 -52.54
N SER A 158 7.92 -20.45 -52.80
CA SER A 158 7.88 -20.99 -54.18
C SER A 158 6.83 -20.27 -55.04
N LEU A 159 5.64 -20.01 -54.51
CA LEU A 159 4.59 -19.26 -55.20
C LEU A 159 5.00 -17.82 -55.48
N LYS A 160 5.73 -17.17 -54.57
CA LYS A 160 6.30 -15.83 -54.82
C LYS A 160 7.28 -15.82 -55.98
N GLU A 161 8.18 -16.81 -56.05
CA GLU A 161 9.12 -16.93 -57.18
C GLU A 161 8.39 -17.18 -58.51
N LYS A 162 7.37 -18.05 -58.52
CA LYS A 162 6.52 -18.27 -59.71
C LYS A 162 5.77 -17.00 -60.11
N LYS A 163 5.22 -16.27 -59.14
CA LYS A 163 4.47 -15.01 -59.34
C LYS A 163 5.31 -13.91 -60.01
N LYS A 164 6.63 -13.88 -59.81
CA LYS A 164 7.54 -12.92 -60.46
C LYS A 164 7.70 -13.15 -61.96
N LYS A 165 7.38 -14.35 -62.47
CA LYS A 165 7.55 -14.74 -63.88
C LYS A 165 6.35 -14.43 -64.78
N HIS A 166 5.26 -13.90 -64.21
CA HIS A 166 4.01 -13.62 -64.95
C HIS A 166 3.62 -12.14 -64.82
N GLU A 167 3.02 -11.57 -65.87
CA GLU A 167 2.49 -10.21 -65.85
C GLU A 167 1.28 -10.08 -64.91
N LYS A 168 1.15 -8.92 -64.25
CA LYS A 168 0.11 -8.68 -63.22
C LYS A 168 -1.33 -8.83 -63.73
N THR A 169 -1.56 -8.61 -65.03
CA THR A 169 -2.85 -8.69 -65.70
C THR A 169 -3.23 -10.14 -66.08
N SER A 170 -2.24 -11.05 -66.12
CA SER A 170 -2.42 -12.44 -66.56
C SER A 170 -3.30 -13.25 -65.59
N ALA A 171 -4.03 -14.24 -66.13
CA ALA A 171 -4.88 -15.12 -65.34
C ALA A 171 -4.04 -15.98 -64.35
N GLU A 172 -2.85 -16.38 -64.76
CA GLU A 172 -1.87 -17.13 -63.97
C GLU A 172 -1.35 -16.32 -62.78
N TYR A 173 -1.07 -15.02 -62.98
CA TYR A 173 -0.68 -14.15 -61.87
C TYR A 173 -1.79 -14.07 -60.82
N LYS A 174 -3.04 -13.86 -61.26
CA LYS A 174 -4.22 -13.75 -60.37
C LYS A 174 -4.45 -15.04 -59.59
N SER A 175 -4.31 -16.20 -60.21
CA SER A 175 -4.49 -17.50 -59.54
C SER A 175 -3.38 -17.80 -58.52
N ILE A 176 -2.11 -17.51 -58.84
CA ILE A 176 -0.99 -17.65 -57.91
C ILE A 176 -1.13 -16.68 -56.73
N ALA A 177 -1.54 -15.44 -56.98
CA ALA A 177 -1.79 -14.45 -55.94
C ALA A 177 -2.93 -14.86 -55.00
N LEU A 178 -4.02 -15.43 -55.53
CA LEU A 178 -5.12 -15.97 -54.75
C LEU A 178 -4.64 -17.13 -53.85
N ARG A 179 -3.88 -18.08 -54.40
CA ARG A 179 -3.34 -19.21 -53.64
C ARG A 179 -2.37 -18.77 -52.53
N GLU A 180 -1.52 -17.78 -52.80
CA GLU A 180 -0.64 -17.18 -51.78
C GLU A 180 -1.45 -16.57 -50.62
N LYS A 181 -2.56 -15.89 -50.94
CA LYS A 181 -3.48 -15.29 -49.97
C LYS A 181 -4.15 -16.37 -49.13
N VAL A 182 -4.70 -17.42 -49.75
CA VAL A 182 -5.34 -18.55 -49.06
C VAL A 182 -4.36 -19.22 -48.08
N ILE A 183 -3.13 -19.53 -48.51
CA ILE A 183 -2.11 -20.14 -47.63
C ILE A 183 -1.79 -19.23 -46.44
N THR A 184 -1.69 -17.92 -46.69
CA THR A 184 -1.40 -16.94 -45.63
C THR A 184 -2.54 -16.86 -44.61
N GLU A 185 -3.78 -16.77 -45.06
CA GLU A 185 -4.97 -16.72 -44.20
C GLU A 185 -5.14 -18.01 -43.41
N PHE A 186 -4.99 -19.17 -44.06
CA PHE A 186 -5.08 -20.46 -43.40
C PHE A 186 -3.99 -20.66 -42.35
N SER A 187 -2.73 -20.28 -42.66
CA SER A 187 -1.63 -20.32 -41.69
C SER A 187 -1.88 -19.43 -40.48
N LYS A 188 -2.41 -18.22 -40.69
CA LYS A 188 -2.82 -17.32 -39.60
C LYS A 188 -3.93 -17.95 -38.76
N LYS A 189 -4.95 -18.55 -39.40
CA LYS A 189 -6.08 -19.20 -38.73
C LYS A 189 -5.60 -20.36 -37.84
N ILE A 190 -4.75 -21.24 -38.35
CA ILE A 190 -4.17 -22.34 -37.56
C ILE A 190 -3.38 -21.81 -36.35
N LYS A 191 -2.52 -20.81 -36.56
CA LYS A 191 -1.73 -20.20 -35.46
C LYS A 191 -2.63 -19.59 -34.39
N ASN A 192 -3.69 -18.89 -34.79
CA ASN A 192 -4.62 -18.25 -33.85
C ASN A 192 -5.48 -19.29 -33.11
N ASN A 193 -5.99 -20.30 -33.82
CA ASN A 193 -6.76 -21.39 -33.21
C ASN A 193 -5.92 -22.18 -32.20
N PHE A 194 -4.65 -22.45 -32.53
CA PHE A 194 -3.75 -23.13 -31.60
C PHE A 194 -3.46 -22.29 -30.36
N LYS A 195 -3.19 -20.99 -30.51
CA LYS A 195 -3.03 -20.07 -29.37
C LYS A 195 -4.29 -20.01 -28.50
N LEU A 196 -5.48 -19.96 -29.12
CA LEU A 196 -6.75 -19.96 -28.39
C LEU A 196 -6.95 -21.26 -27.62
N TYR A 197 -6.65 -22.40 -28.26
CA TYR A 197 -6.67 -23.71 -27.62
C TYR A 197 -5.74 -23.78 -26.42
N GLU A 198 -4.47 -23.39 -26.59
CA GLU A 198 -3.47 -23.33 -25.49
C GLU A 198 -3.93 -22.41 -24.36
N ASN A 199 -4.50 -21.24 -24.69
CA ASN A 199 -5.00 -20.31 -23.70
C ASN A 199 -6.17 -20.87 -22.87
N ILE A 200 -7.19 -21.41 -23.53
CA ILE A 200 -8.40 -21.92 -22.87
C ILE A 200 -8.08 -23.18 -22.05
N LYS A 201 -7.25 -24.07 -22.61
CA LYS A 201 -6.98 -25.37 -22.02
C LYS A 201 -5.91 -25.34 -20.94
N TYR A 202 -4.94 -24.43 -21.04
CA TYR A 202 -3.81 -24.38 -20.11
C TYR A 202 -3.59 -23.01 -19.46
N ASN A 203 -3.37 -21.93 -20.24
CA ASN A 203 -2.89 -20.68 -19.66
C ASN A 203 -3.89 -20.02 -18.70
N ILE A 204 -5.19 -20.04 -19.00
CA ILE A 204 -6.23 -19.48 -18.11
C ILE A 204 -6.43 -20.35 -16.86
N PRO A 205 -6.57 -21.68 -16.95
CA PRO A 205 -6.68 -22.50 -15.75
C PRO A 205 -5.44 -22.44 -14.84
N ILE A 206 -4.23 -22.54 -15.41
CA ILE A 206 -2.99 -22.60 -14.61
C ILE A 206 -2.65 -21.25 -13.96
N SER A 207 -3.09 -20.12 -14.54
CA SER A 207 -2.83 -18.79 -13.96
C SER A 207 -3.52 -18.57 -12.62
N ARG A 208 -4.52 -19.40 -12.28
CA ARG A 208 -5.13 -19.42 -10.95
C ARG A 208 -4.27 -20.13 -9.92
N TYR A 209 -3.28 -20.91 -10.33
CA TYR A 209 -2.34 -21.52 -9.40
C TYR A 209 -1.14 -20.61 -9.18
N ALA A 210 -0.71 -20.52 -7.93
CA ALA A 210 0.45 -19.74 -7.53
C ALA A 210 1.28 -20.52 -6.51
N SER A 211 2.56 -20.15 -6.39
CA SER A 211 3.40 -20.60 -5.29
C SER A 211 3.55 -19.49 -4.28
N LEU A 212 3.38 -19.85 -3.02
CA LEU A 212 3.35 -18.94 -1.89
C LEU A 212 4.43 -19.38 -0.89
N THR A 213 5.19 -18.42 -0.38
CA THR A 213 6.04 -18.61 0.80
C THR A 213 5.56 -17.71 1.91
N THR A 214 5.74 -18.15 3.15
CA THR A 214 5.38 -17.37 4.33
C THR A 214 6.63 -16.85 5.02
N SER A 215 6.58 -15.63 5.54
CA SER A 215 7.61 -15.11 6.45
C SER A 215 6.98 -14.52 7.71
N LEU A 216 7.76 -14.47 8.79
CA LEU A 216 7.34 -13.83 10.03
C LEU A 216 7.60 -12.33 9.93
N ALA A 217 6.55 -11.54 10.06
CA ALA A 217 6.61 -10.09 10.04
C ALA A 217 5.90 -9.50 11.26
N TYR A 218 6.10 -8.20 11.49
CA TYR A 218 5.61 -7.54 12.69
C TYR A 218 4.93 -6.20 12.39
N TYR A 219 3.91 -5.89 13.17
CA TYR A 219 3.33 -4.55 13.33
C TYR A 219 3.74 -3.98 14.69
N GLU A 220 4.16 -2.72 14.73
CA GLU A 220 4.24 -1.98 15.98
C GLU A 220 2.86 -1.37 16.29
N VAL A 221 2.32 -1.63 17.48
CA VAL A 221 1.01 -1.13 17.88
C VAL A 221 1.16 -0.37 19.20
N LEU A 222 0.67 0.87 19.21
CA LEU A 222 0.55 1.69 20.41
C LEU A 222 -0.72 1.30 21.16
N ASN A 223 -0.67 1.31 22.48
CA ASN A 223 -1.81 0.98 23.36
C ASN A 223 -2.19 2.16 24.25
N ASN A 224 -3.48 2.27 24.56
CA ASN A 224 -4.07 3.24 25.48
C ASN A 224 -3.58 4.67 25.19
N ILE A 225 -3.96 5.14 24.01
CA ILE A 225 -3.55 6.42 23.47
C ILE A 225 -4.57 7.48 23.85
N LYS A 226 -4.09 8.64 24.31
CA LYS A 226 -4.86 9.87 24.45
C LYS A 226 -4.18 10.98 23.67
N LEU A 227 -4.91 11.59 22.73
CA LEU A 227 -4.43 12.68 21.90
C LEU A 227 -5.21 13.95 22.21
N ILE A 228 -4.50 15.07 22.21
CA ILE A 228 -5.05 16.41 22.28
C ILE A 228 -4.62 17.09 20.98
N ILE A 229 -5.62 17.48 20.19
CA ILE A 229 -5.42 18.04 18.86
C ILE A 229 -6.08 19.41 18.81
N HIS A 230 -5.33 20.42 18.42
CA HIS A 230 -5.87 21.75 18.13
C HIS A 230 -5.90 21.96 16.63
N VAL A 231 -7.05 22.36 16.10
CA VAL A 231 -7.26 22.64 14.67
C VAL A 231 -7.42 24.13 14.48
N LYS A 232 -6.58 24.71 13.61
CA LYS A 232 -6.67 26.09 13.15
C LYS A 232 -7.12 26.10 11.69
N SER A 233 -8.22 26.77 11.43
CA SER A 233 -8.78 26.97 10.08
C SER A 233 -9.68 28.22 10.09
N ASP A 234 -10.37 28.49 8.98
CA ASP A 234 -11.40 29.51 8.94
C ASP A 234 -12.63 29.11 9.79
N ALA A 235 -13.42 30.11 10.21
CA ALA A 235 -14.54 29.91 11.14
C ALA A 235 -15.63 28.98 10.60
N GLU A 236 -15.87 28.97 9.29
CA GLU A 236 -16.85 28.08 8.67
C GLU A 236 -16.37 26.63 8.74
N THR A 237 -15.12 26.38 8.35
CA THR A 237 -14.49 25.06 8.44
C THR A 237 -14.47 24.56 9.88
N LEU A 238 -14.08 25.37 10.87
CA LEU A 238 -14.07 24.96 12.28
C LEU A 238 -15.47 24.56 12.79
N ARG A 239 -16.50 25.30 12.39
CA ARG A 239 -17.89 24.98 12.76
C ARG A 239 -18.35 23.66 12.15
N ILE A 240 -18.07 23.44 10.87
CA ILE A 240 -18.41 22.18 10.19
C ILE A 240 -17.70 21.00 10.87
N ILE A 241 -16.41 21.16 11.21
CA ILE A 241 -15.68 20.11 11.91
C ILE A 241 -16.33 19.82 13.26
N LYS A 242 -16.60 20.84 14.07
CA LYS A 242 -17.24 20.67 15.38
C LYS A 242 -18.58 19.90 15.27
N ASP A 243 -19.39 20.23 14.27
CA ASP A 243 -20.72 19.63 14.09
C ASP A 243 -20.65 18.17 13.58
N ASN A 244 -19.54 17.74 12.98
CA ASN A 244 -19.40 16.42 12.33
C ASN A 244 -18.32 15.52 12.92
N ILE A 245 -17.48 16.01 13.84
CA ILE A 245 -16.31 15.27 14.32
C ILE A 245 -16.66 13.95 15.02
N TYR A 246 -17.85 13.86 15.62
CA TYR A 246 -18.36 12.62 16.23
C TYR A 246 -18.66 11.50 15.21
N ASN A 247 -18.60 11.79 13.89
CA ASN A 247 -18.61 10.77 12.84
C ASN A 247 -17.22 10.13 12.59
N LEU A 248 -16.17 10.59 13.29
CA LEU A 248 -14.82 10.04 13.16
C LEU A 248 -14.79 8.60 13.67
N GLN A 249 -14.54 7.64 12.77
CA GLN A 249 -14.58 6.21 13.11
C GLN A 249 -13.23 5.67 13.56
N SER A 250 -12.15 6.07 12.90
CA SER A 250 -10.82 5.50 13.08
C SER A 250 -9.74 6.53 12.78
N LEU A 251 -8.58 6.40 13.43
CA LEU A 251 -7.38 7.19 13.14
C LEU A 251 -6.19 6.25 13.04
N GLY A 252 -5.52 6.23 11.87
CA GLY A 252 -4.53 5.21 11.55
C GLY A 252 -5.12 4.15 10.62
N ARG A 253 -5.20 2.89 11.08
CA ARG A 253 -5.81 1.80 10.31
C ARG A 253 -7.33 1.83 10.45
N SER A 254 -8.05 1.26 9.49
CA SER A 254 -9.53 1.20 9.50
C SER A 254 -10.11 0.45 10.70
N GLU A 255 -9.34 -0.47 11.27
CA GLU A 255 -9.70 -1.25 12.45
C GLU A 255 -9.33 -0.59 13.79
N ASP A 256 -8.57 0.50 13.78
CA ASP A 256 -8.14 1.24 14.97
C ASP A 256 -9.17 2.32 15.31
N PHE A 257 -10.22 1.95 16.04
CA PHE A 257 -11.33 2.84 16.38
C PHE A 257 -10.92 4.01 17.29
N VAL A 258 -11.66 5.11 17.18
CA VAL A 258 -11.50 6.34 17.98
C VAL A 258 -12.74 6.61 18.81
N GLU A 259 -12.52 7.06 20.04
CA GLU A 259 -13.52 7.72 20.87
C GLU A 259 -13.21 9.22 20.94
N VAL A 260 -14.18 10.06 20.60
CA VAL A 260 -14.07 11.53 20.73
C VAL A 260 -14.63 11.93 22.08
N GLU A 261 -13.74 12.24 23.03
CA GLU A 261 -14.09 12.64 24.39
C GLU A 261 -14.54 14.10 24.46
N GLU A 262 -13.94 14.97 23.63
CA GLU A 262 -14.20 16.41 23.66
C GLU A 262 -14.05 17.04 22.26
N ALA A 263 -14.92 18.00 21.94
CA ALA A 263 -14.81 18.88 20.78
C ALA A 263 -15.31 20.30 21.09
N ILE A 264 -14.40 21.21 21.42
CA ILE A 264 -14.74 22.55 21.93
C ILE A 264 -13.99 23.64 21.15
N LEU A 265 -14.70 24.71 20.79
CA LEU A 265 -14.09 25.95 20.31
C LEU A 265 -13.48 26.68 21.50
N THR A 266 -12.17 26.90 21.47
CA THR A 266 -11.41 27.55 22.53
C THR A 266 -10.57 28.70 21.95
N THR A 267 -10.08 29.58 22.81
CA THR A 267 -9.17 30.65 22.44
C THR A 267 -7.78 30.35 22.99
N VAL A 268 -6.80 30.29 22.10
CA VAL A 268 -5.38 30.18 22.46
C VAL A 268 -4.72 31.55 22.50
N THR A 269 -3.75 31.73 23.40
CA THR A 269 -3.01 32.99 23.59
C THR A 269 -1.51 32.76 23.48
N ASP A 270 -0.79 33.74 22.97
CA ASP A 270 0.68 33.83 22.98
C ASP A 270 1.22 34.55 24.22
N ASN A 271 0.35 34.95 25.16
CA ASN A 271 0.75 35.55 26.41
C ASN A 271 1.18 34.46 27.41
N ILE A 272 2.48 34.15 27.38
CA ILE A 272 3.10 33.16 28.26
C ILE A 272 3.53 33.85 29.56
N VAL A 273 3.18 33.26 30.70
CA VAL A 273 3.53 33.77 32.03
C VAL A 273 4.32 32.71 32.77
N GLY A 274 5.56 33.03 33.12
CA GLY A 274 6.51 32.10 33.73
C GLY A 274 6.87 30.91 32.84
N GLU A 275 7.42 29.87 33.47
CA GLU A 275 7.73 28.61 32.80
C GLU A 275 6.50 27.70 32.77
N VAL A 276 6.16 27.22 31.58
CA VAL A 276 5.03 26.32 31.35
C VAL A 276 5.55 24.96 30.87
N PRO A 277 5.61 23.95 31.75
CA PRO A 277 6.02 22.60 31.37
C PRO A 277 4.87 21.86 30.65
N SER A 278 5.23 21.07 29.64
CA SER A 278 4.27 20.16 29.00
C SER A 278 4.09 18.88 29.80
N ALA A 279 2.83 18.49 30.02
CA ALA A 279 2.46 17.17 30.52
C ALA A 279 2.45 16.08 29.42
N ASN A 280 2.37 16.49 28.15
CA ASN A 280 2.20 15.59 27.01
C ASN A 280 3.41 15.59 26.09
N ALA A 281 3.60 14.48 25.36
CA ALA A 281 4.53 14.47 24.24
C ALA A 281 3.91 15.18 23.04
N ALA A 282 4.71 15.80 22.18
CA ALA A 282 4.20 16.52 21.02
C ALA A 282 5.16 16.50 19.83
N TYR A 283 4.61 16.77 18.65
CA TYR A 283 5.41 17.19 17.50
C TYR A 283 5.60 18.69 17.52
N ILE A 284 6.84 19.13 17.74
CA ILE A 284 7.21 20.54 17.76
C ILE A 284 7.94 20.91 16.47
N SER A 285 7.61 22.06 15.87
CA SER A 285 8.39 22.58 14.74
C SER A 285 9.88 22.60 15.06
N HIS A 286 10.70 22.09 14.13
CA HIS A 286 12.15 22.05 14.31
C HIS A 286 12.77 23.45 14.49
N GLU A 287 12.15 24.49 13.92
CA GLU A 287 12.61 25.87 14.07
C GLU A 287 12.46 26.37 15.50
N LEU A 288 11.31 26.09 16.15
CA LEU A 288 11.05 26.47 17.54
C LEU A 288 12.04 25.81 18.51
N VAL A 289 12.47 24.58 18.22
CA VAL A 289 13.47 23.89 19.05
C VAL A 289 14.87 24.49 18.88
N ILE A 290 15.26 24.87 17.65
CA ILE A 290 16.58 25.46 17.38
C ILE A 290 16.68 26.89 17.90
N ASN A 291 15.61 27.66 17.80
CA ASN A 291 15.55 29.03 18.28
C ASN A 291 15.40 29.13 19.80
N GLU A 292 15.32 27.98 20.49
CA GLU A 292 15.08 27.88 21.93
C GLU A 292 13.71 28.40 22.40
N ASP A 293 12.78 28.66 21.47
CA ASP A 293 11.36 28.95 21.78
C ASP A 293 10.63 27.74 22.40
N VAL A 294 11.20 26.53 22.26
CA VAL A 294 10.76 25.33 22.99
C VAL A 294 11.96 24.62 23.58
N LEU A 295 11.98 24.54 24.91
CA LEU A 295 13.09 24.01 25.68
C LEU A 295 12.84 22.53 26.01
N ALA A 296 13.63 21.63 25.43
CA ALA A 296 13.57 20.21 25.78
C ALA A 296 14.16 19.97 27.18
N ALA A 297 13.44 19.24 28.05
CA ALA A 297 13.81 19.11 29.47
C ALA A 297 15.09 18.30 29.74
N ARG A 298 15.63 17.58 28.74
CA ARG A 298 16.88 16.82 28.84
C ARG A 298 17.89 17.38 27.84
N ARG A 299 18.60 18.45 28.20
CA ARG A 299 19.76 18.92 27.44
C ARG A 299 21.02 18.18 27.90
N ARG A 300 21.84 17.70 26.97
CA ARG A 300 23.22 17.28 27.27
C ARG A 300 24.13 18.42 26.79
N GLU A 301 25.13 18.79 27.58
CA GLU A 301 26.14 19.77 27.16
C GLU A 301 26.69 19.41 25.77
N GLY A 302 26.70 20.36 24.85
CA GLY A 302 27.17 20.19 23.47
C GLY A 302 26.17 19.59 22.47
N ILE A 303 24.91 19.32 22.86
CA ILE A 303 23.84 18.87 21.94
C ILE A 303 22.77 19.96 21.78
N GLU A 304 22.68 20.53 20.58
CA GLU A 304 21.78 21.66 20.24
C GLU A 304 20.29 21.34 20.35
N ALA A 305 19.88 20.07 20.20
CA ALA A 305 18.48 19.65 20.35
C ALA A 305 18.38 18.20 20.83
N SER A 306 17.54 17.94 21.85
CA SER A 306 17.19 16.59 22.27
C SER A 306 15.81 16.21 21.77
N GLY A 307 15.63 14.97 21.28
CA GLY A 307 14.37 14.50 20.72
C GLY A 307 14.55 13.62 19.47
N THR A 308 13.45 13.17 18.87
CA THR A 308 13.49 12.42 17.61
C THR A 308 12.98 13.29 16.47
N LYS A 309 13.82 13.52 15.47
CA LYS A 309 13.47 14.32 14.30
C LYS A 309 12.67 13.52 13.28
N TYR A 310 11.59 14.10 12.78
CA TYR A 310 10.75 13.53 11.74
C TYR A 310 10.50 14.53 10.60
N TYR A 311 10.25 13.98 9.41
CA TYR A 311 9.69 14.72 8.27
C TYR A 311 8.28 14.16 8.04
N LEU A 312 7.27 14.82 8.58
CA LEU A 312 5.89 14.34 8.56
C LEU A 312 5.15 14.94 7.36
N ASN A 313 4.39 14.11 6.66
CA ASN A 313 3.53 14.58 5.58
C ASN A 313 2.34 15.34 6.17
N LYS A 314 2.06 16.54 5.63
CA LYS A 314 0.91 17.38 6.01
C LYS A 314 -0.24 17.26 5.03
N ASN A 315 0.00 17.64 3.78
CA ASN A 315 -0.95 17.64 2.68
C ASN A 315 -0.20 17.29 1.40
N TYR A 316 -0.93 17.11 0.29
CA TYR A 316 -0.32 16.82 -1.00
C TYR A 316 -1.03 17.55 -2.13
N ILE A 317 -0.28 17.77 -3.20
CA ILE A 317 -0.83 18.12 -4.51
C ILE A 317 -0.67 16.93 -5.47
N LEU A 318 -1.55 16.85 -6.46
CA LEU A 318 -1.45 15.87 -7.54
C LEU A 318 -0.61 16.47 -8.67
N GLU A 319 0.57 15.88 -8.92
CA GLU A 319 1.47 16.22 -10.02
C GLU A 319 1.75 14.91 -10.78
N ASP A 320 1.48 14.86 -12.09
CA ASP A 320 1.65 13.66 -12.93
C ASP A 320 0.99 12.38 -12.39
N LYS A 321 -0.23 12.49 -11.85
CA LYS A 321 -0.97 11.39 -11.18
C LYS A 321 -0.24 10.81 -9.95
N LYS A 322 0.78 11.48 -9.45
CA LYS A 322 1.50 11.14 -8.21
C LYS A 322 1.17 12.18 -7.16
N ARG A 323 1.16 11.74 -5.90
CA ARG A 323 1.02 12.64 -4.74
C ARG A 323 2.39 13.21 -4.42
N LYS A 324 2.51 14.53 -4.43
CA LYS A 324 3.68 15.25 -3.94
C LYS A 324 3.32 15.88 -2.60
N PHE A 325 3.88 15.32 -1.54
CA PHE A 325 3.58 15.72 -0.17
C PHE A 325 4.40 16.94 0.26
N GLU A 326 3.75 17.87 0.94
CA GLU A 326 4.41 18.89 1.75
C GLU A 326 4.88 18.22 3.06
N LYS A 327 6.19 18.27 3.32
CA LYS A 327 6.80 17.68 4.52
C LYS A 327 7.09 18.76 5.55
N LYS A 328 6.63 18.54 6.78
CA LYS A 328 6.95 19.37 7.95
C LYS A 328 8.07 18.73 8.75
N LYS A 329 9.12 19.50 8.99
CA LYS A 329 10.29 19.09 9.77
C LYS A 329 9.98 19.37 11.23
N VAL A 330 9.83 18.31 12.03
CA VAL A 330 9.43 18.40 13.43
C VAL A 330 10.38 17.61 14.32
N VAL A 331 10.35 17.90 15.61
CA VAL A 331 11.01 17.14 16.66
C VAL A 331 9.93 16.59 17.60
N TYR A 332 9.91 15.28 17.78
CA TYR A 332 9.10 14.64 18.81
C TYR A 332 9.78 14.80 20.17
N LEU A 333 9.11 15.48 21.09
CA LEU A 333 9.56 15.75 22.45
C LEU A 333 8.60 15.10 23.44
N SER A 334 9.13 14.37 24.43
CA SER A 334 8.33 13.74 25.50
C SER A 334 8.23 14.59 26.77
N LYS A 335 9.20 15.48 27.00
CA LYS A 335 9.23 16.45 28.09
C LYS A 335 9.89 17.72 27.59
N TYR A 336 9.14 18.81 27.61
CA TYR A 336 9.58 20.12 27.15
C TYR A 336 8.81 21.20 27.91
N LEU A 337 9.29 22.43 27.84
CA LEU A 337 8.65 23.60 28.41
C LEU A 337 8.81 24.79 27.48
N ILE A 338 8.02 25.82 27.73
CA ILE A 338 8.12 27.16 27.13
C ILE A 338 8.17 28.19 28.25
N ASP A 339 8.60 29.40 27.92
CA ASP A 339 8.73 30.52 28.85
C ASP A 339 8.27 31.83 28.20
N GLU A 340 8.42 32.94 28.93
CA GLU A 340 8.00 34.28 28.50
C GLU A 340 8.74 34.79 27.26
N GLU A 341 9.92 34.24 26.95
CA GLU A 341 10.73 34.63 25.78
C GLU A 341 10.32 33.88 24.50
N SER A 342 9.58 32.79 24.66
CA SER A 342 9.18 31.87 23.59
C SER A 342 8.22 32.54 22.58
N LYS A 343 8.52 32.42 21.28
CA LYS A 343 7.74 33.02 20.19
C LYS A 343 7.13 31.98 19.26
N GLY A 344 6.04 32.37 18.59
CA GLY A 344 5.40 31.52 17.57
C GLY A 344 4.70 30.28 18.13
N ILE A 345 4.42 30.28 19.43
CA ILE A 345 3.73 29.22 20.15
C ILE A 345 2.56 29.81 20.94
N PHE A 346 1.55 29.01 21.20
CA PHE A 346 0.36 29.43 21.93
C PHE A 346 0.08 28.50 23.11
N ILE A 347 -0.73 28.98 24.03
CA ILE A 347 -1.23 28.26 25.18
C ILE A 347 -2.75 28.21 25.12
N ASP A 348 -3.29 27.03 25.40
CA ASP A 348 -4.71 26.81 25.70
C ASP A 348 -4.86 26.53 27.20
N TYR A 349 -5.52 27.44 27.91
CA TYR A 349 -5.84 27.28 29.33
C TYR A 349 -7.21 26.62 29.46
N SER A 350 -7.24 25.39 30.00
CA SER A 350 -8.43 24.53 30.05
C SER A 350 -8.76 24.08 31.46
N GLY A 351 -9.38 24.96 32.24
CA GLY A 351 -9.57 24.70 33.67
C GLY A 351 -8.20 24.58 34.34
N ASP A 352 -7.94 23.42 34.96
CA ASP A 352 -6.66 23.14 35.63
C ASP A 352 -5.58 22.58 34.68
N GLU A 353 -5.93 22.27 33.42
CA GLU A 353 -4.98 21.78 32.43
C GLU A 353 -4.49 22.90 31.51
N THR A 354 -3.21 22.82 31.13
CA THR A 354 -2.57 23.76 30.21
C THR A 354 -1.99 22.97 29.04
N TYR A 355 -2.34 23.36 27.82
CA TYR A 355 -1.82 22.74 26.61
C TYR A 355 -0.95 23.70 25.82
N ILE A 356 0.25 23.25 25.46
CA ILE A 356 1.15 23.99 24.58
C ILE A 356 0.80 23.69 23.13
N VAL A 357 0.49 24.71 22.35
CA VAL A 357 -0.08 24.63 21.02
C VAL A 357 0.89 25.22 19.99
N ASN A 358 1.50 24.36 19.18
CA ASN A 358 2.27 24.75 18.00
C ASN A 358 1.63 24.20 16.72
N PHE A 359 1.31 25.08 15.78
CA PHE A 359 0.64 24.71 14.53
C PHE A 359 1.67 24.31 13.47
N ILE A 360 1.58 23.08 12.96
CA ILE A 360 2.47 22.51 11.94
C ILE A 360 1.83 22.40 10.57
#